data_AF-A0A3B9FME8-F1
#
_entry.id   AF-A0A3B9FME8-F1
#
_cell.length_a   1.000
_cell.length_b   1.000
_cell.length_c   1.000
_cell.angle_alpha   90.00
_cell.angle_beta   90.00
_cell.angle_gamma   90.00
#
_symmetry.space_group_name_H-M   'P 1'
#
loop_
_entity.id
_entity.type
_entity.pdbx_description
1 polymer ?
#
loop_
_entity_poly.entity_id
_entity_poly.type
_entity_poly.pdbx_seq_one_letter_code
_entity_poly.pdbx_strand_id
1 'polypeptide(L)'
;SKSKIRVFCLGIGTNVNTHLLDKITEETNAASQYVLPEENLEYKVSRFYAKISEPVLADLKLTIDGPDRVLGIYPKNLPDLFKGDQMVVLGRYEPGDKKGKVTLEGTIRGKKRTFEYEAVFPKEKEGNSFIPRIWATRRVGYLLDEIRLRGEKKELKEEVARLARKYGIVTPYTSYLIIEDEKDIPIARRSLGRIAPGAAAPIVEKELLAIETEAKIAYDSFKSEKSGEEAVRGAASGIALKDADGLSSFSAAKDLAYAGGKAAQKQIASENRMLDGKTFHLAGDLWIDDEARDDKDKKIEELKFASKEYFDFLEKHPELIKFLSLGANVDLLHQGKIIRCRR
;
A
#
# COMPACT_ATOMS: atom_id res chain seq x y z
N SER A 1 -13.84 36.95 2.48
CA SER A 1 -12.98 35.77 2.33
C SER A 1 -12.52 35.35 3.71
N LYS A 2 -13.04 34.27 4.30
CA LYS A 2 -12.54 33.80 5.61
C LYS A 2 -11.16 33.21 5.36
N SER A 3 -10.10 33.75 5.98
CA SER A 3 -8.78 33.12 5.96
C SER A 3 -8.93 31.70 6.52
N LYS A 4 -8.63 30.69 5.72
CA LYS A 4 -8.55 29.31 6.22
C LYS A 4 -7.27 29.19 7.04
N ILE A 5 -7.40 29.22 8.35
CA ILE A 5 -6.28 28.94 9.26
C ILE A 5 -5.88 27.48 9.03
N ARG A 6 -4.59 27.23 8.74
CA ARG A 6 -4.00 25.90 8.69
C ARG A 6 -3.51 25.54 10.09
N VAL A 7 -3.91 24.38 10.62
CA VAL A 7 -3.42 23.91 11.92
C VAL A 7 -2.59 22.65 11.70
N PHE A 8 -1.28 22.80 11.80
CA PHE A 8 -0.33 21.71 11.72
C PHE A 8 -0.11 21.11 13.11
N CYS A 9 -0.21 19.79 13.23
CA CYS A 9 -0.10 19.10 14.51
C CYS A 9 1.18 18.25 14.57
N LEU A 10 1.98 18.45 15.61
CA LEU A 10 3.14 17.59 15.91
C LEU A 10 2.88 16.83 17.21
N GLY A 11 2.67 15.52 17.12
CA GLY A 11 2.51 14.63 18.28
C GLY A 11 3.85 14.02 18.67
N ILE A 12 4.32 14.29 19.89
CA ILE A 12 5.59 13.78 20.41
C ILE A 12 5.32 12.69 21.45
N GLY A 13 5.92 11.52 21.26
CA GLY A 13 5.73 10.35 22.12
C GLY A 13 4.41 9.63 21.85
N THR A 14 4.01 8.79 22.79
CA THR A 14 2.86 7.87 22.64
C THR A 14 1.60 8.36 23.34
N ASN A 15 1.71 9.30 24.29
CA ASN A 15 0.57 9.81 25.06
C ASN A 15 -0.11 11.02 24.37
N VAL A 16 -0.47 10.84 23.09
CA VAL A 16 -1.17 11.84 22.29
C VAL A 16 -2.45 11.25 21.71
N ASN A 17 -3.51 12.05 21.61
CA ASN A 17 -4.75 11.63 20.96
C ASN A 17 -4.63 11.82 19.44
N THR A 18 -4.23 10.76 18.74
CA THR A 18 -3.98 10.79 17.30
C THR A 18 -5.24 11.17 16.52
N HIS A 19 -6.40 10.62 16.87
CA HIS A 19 -7.66 10.92 16.19
C HIS A 19 -8.03 12.41 16.27
N LEU A 20 -7.81 13.03 17.42
CA LEU A 20 -8.07 14.46 17.58
C LEU A 20 -7.15 15.29 16.68
N LEU A 21 -5.84 15.03 16.73
CA LEU A 21 -4.85 15.76 15.94
C LEU A 21 -5.10 15.58 14.44
N ASP A 22 -5.39 14.36 14.00
CA ASP A 22 -5.66 14.07 12.59
C ASP A 22 -6.95 14.74 12.10
N LYS A 23 -8.03 14.74 12.89
CA LYS A 23 -9.27 15.46 12.56
C LYS A 23 -9.05 16.97 12.43
N ILE A 24 -8.30 17.58 13.34
CA ILE A 24 -7.96 19.01 13.27
C ILE A 24 -7.22 19.32 11.96
N THR A 25 -6.25 18.49 11.59
CA THR A 25 -5.47 18.71 10.36
C THR A 25 -6.30 18.45 9.10
N GLU A 26 -7.21 17.48 9.12
CA GLU A 26 -8.12 17.19 8.01
C GLU A 26 -9.09 18.35 7.77
N GLU A 27 -9.70 18.90 8.83
CA GLU A 27 -10.64 20.03 8.74
C GLU A 27 -9.97 21.34 8.29
N THR A 28 -8.69 21.50 8.61
CA THR A 28 -7.91 22.70 8.26
C THR A 28 -7.10 22.54 6.96
N ASN A 29 -7.14 21.35 6.34
CA ASN A 29 -6.33 20.97 5.17
C ASN A 29 -4.84 21.27 5.39
N ALA A 30 -4.36 20.77 6.52
CA ALA A 30 -2.97 20.77 6.98
C ALA A 30 -2.50 19.31 7.15
N ALA A 31 -1.39 19.10 7.85
CA ALA A 31 -0.84 17.77 8.10
C ALA A 31 -0.49 17.57 9.57
N SER A 32 -0.65 16.34 10.04
CA SER A 32 -0.11 15.85 11.30
C SER A 32 1.24 15.16 11.06
N GLN A 33 2.11 15.20 12.06
CA GLN A 33 3.30 14.35 12.12
C GLN A 33 3.45 13.79 13.53
N TYR A 34 3.86 12.54 13.62
CA TYR A 34 4.14 11.87 14.88
C TYR A 34 5.62 11.54 15.00
N VAL A 35 6.14 11.69 16.21
CA VAL A 35 7.52 11.35 16.58
C VAL A 35 7.47 10.31 17.69
N LEU A 36 7.88 9.09 17.37
CA LEU A 36 7.96 7.99 18.33
C LEU A 36 9.20 8.15 19.24
N PRO A 37 9.19 7.59 20.46
CA PRO A 37 10.30 7.75 21.42
C PRO A 37 11.68 7.35 20.90
N GLU A 38 11.74 6.35 20.01
CA GLU A 38 12.98 5.87 19.40
C GLU A 38 13.46 6.71 18.20
N GLU A 39 12.66 7.65 17.72
CA GLU A 39 12.99 8.49 16.57
C GLU A 39 13.79 9.73 16.99
N ASN A 40 14.62 10.23 16.08
CA ASN A 40 15.34 11.48 16.31
C ASN A 40 14.37 12.69 16.25
N LEU A 41 14.05 13.23 17.43
CA LEU A 41 13.13 14.35 17.59
C LEU A 41 13.59 15.62 16.86
N GLU A 42 14.85 16.02 17.05
CA GLU A 42 15.40 17.23 16.44
C GLU A 42 15.32 17.18 14.91
N TYR A 43 15.66 16.04 14.32
CA TYR A 43 15.58 15.81 12.89
C TYR A 43 14.13 15.90 12.38
N LYS A 44 13.18 15.23 13.06
CA LYS A 44 11.76 15.24 12.68
C LYS A 44 11.14 16.63 12.78
N VAL A 45 11.38 17.34 13.89
CA VAL A 45 10.88 18.71 14.11
C VAL A 45 11.45 19.67 13.07
N SER A 46 12.75 19.58 12.79
CA SER A 46 13.41 20.43 11.79
C SER A 46 12.83 20.18 10.39
N ARG A 47 12.63 18.92 10.00
CA ARG A 47 11.98 18.53 8.74
C ARG A 47 10.54 19.04 8.66
N PHE A 48 9.78 18.93 9.75
CA PHE A 48 8.41 19.43 9.81
C PHE A 48 8.34 20.94 9.61
N TYR A 49 9.17 21.68 10.35
CA TYR A 49 9.20 23.15 10.27
C TYR A 49 9.65 23.62 8.89
N ALA A 50 10.73 23.04 8.35
CA ALA A 50 11.20 23.33 7.00
C ALA A 50 10.07 23.14 5.97
N LYS A 51 9.30 22.05 6.11
CA LYS A 51 8.17 21.72 5.24
C LYS A 51 7.04 22.74 5.31
N ILE A 52 6.76 23.37 6.45
CA ILE A 52 5.59 24.27 6.58
C ILE A 52 5.92 25.77 6.59
N SER A 53 7.21 26.13 6.58
CA SER A 53 7.68 27.50 6.78
C SER A 53 7.46 28.43 5.57
N GLU A 54 7.50 27.90 4.34
CA GLU A 54 7.48 28.70 3.12
C GLU A 54 6.46 28.17 2.09
N PRO A 55 5.14 28.45 2.24
CA PRO A 55 4.16 28.07 1.23
C PRO A 55 4.38 28.88 -0.06
N VAL A 56 4.63 28.19 -1.17
CA VAL A 56 4.89 28.79 -2.49
C VAL A 56 3.64 28.83 -3.37
N LEU A 57 2.71 27.90 -3.20
CA LEU A 57 1.44 27.87 -3.92
C LEU A 57 0.33 27.28 -3.03
N ALA A 58 -0.65 28.10 -2.66
CA ALA A 58 -1.74 27.72 -1.76
C ALA A 58 -3.06 27.47 -2.50
N ASP A 59 -4.04 26.87 -1.83
CA ASP A 59 -5.41 26.66 -2.34
C ASP A 59 -5.43 25.92 -3.69
N LEU A 60 -4.70 24.81 -3.74
CA LEU A 60 -4.51 24.04 -4.97
C LEU A 60 -5.81 23.41 -5.46
N LYS A 61 -6.03 23.46 -6.77
CA LYS A 61 -7.10 22.73 -7.46
C LYS A 61 -6.55 22.08 -8.72
N LEU A 62 -6.71 20.77 -8.84
CA LEU A 62 -6.33 20.00 -10.01
C LEU A 62 -7.58 19.66 -10.83
N THR A 63 -7.52 19.89 -12.14
CA THR A 63 -8.53 19.46 -13.11
C THR A 63 -7.84 18.65 -14.21
N ILE A 64 -8.45 17.55 -14.62
CA ILE A 64 -7.92 16.64 -15.64
C ILE A 64 -9.00 16.47 -16.69
N ASP A 65 -8.72 16.95 -17.90
CA ASP A 65 -9.58 16.86 -19.08
C ASP A 65 -9.00 15.85 -20.07
N GLY A 66 -9.86 15.18 -20.84
CA GLY A 66 -9.45 14.21 -21.88
C GLY A 66 -10.05 12.82 -21.71
N PRO A 67 -9.75 12.07 -20.62
CA PRO A 67 -10.35 10.76 -20.38
C PRO A 67 -11.82 10.89 -19.98
N ASP A 68 -12.64 9.91 -20.36
CA ASP A 68 -14.09 9.91 -20.09
C ASP A 68 -14.40 9.90 -18.58
N ARG A 69 -13.51 9.30 -17.79
CA ARG A 69 -13.66 9.21 -16.34
C ARG A 69 -12.31 9.11 -15.65
N VAL A 70 -12.15 9.89 -14.56
CA VAL A 70 -11.01 9.82 -13.63
C VAL A 70 -11.53 9.58 -12.22
N LEU A 71 -10.99 8.58 -11.54
CA LEU A 71 -11.42 8.13 -10.22
C LEU A 71 -10.23 7.98 -9.28
N GLY A 72 -10.52 8.01 -7.98
CA GLY A 72 -9.53 7.73 -6.94
C GLY A 72 -8.32 8.64 -7.01
N ILE A 73 -8.54 9.95 -7.18
CA ILE A 73 -7.46 10.95 -7.11
C ILE A 73 -7.03 11.10 -5.65
N TYR A 74 -5.72 10.98 -5.40
CA TYR A 74 -5.09 11.13 -4.08
C TYR A 74 -3.86 12.05 -4.12
N PRO A 75 -3.69 12.95 -3.14
CA PRO A 75 -4.58 13.13 -1.97
C PRO A 75 -5.95 13.72 -2.35
N LYS A 76 -6.98 13.47 -1.52
CA LYS A 76 -8.36 13.94 -1.78
C LYS A 76 -8.49 15.45 -1.68
N ASN A 77 -7.81 16.03 -0.70
CA ASN A 77 -7.62 17.46 -0.57
C ASN A 77 -6.16 17.74 -0.91
N LEU A 78 -5.92 18.65 -1.85
CA LEU A 78 -4.57 19.03 -2.22
C LEU A 78 -4.02 19.96 -1.13
N PRO A 79 -2.88 19.60 -0.49
CA PRO A 79 -2.24 20.48 0.47
C PRO A 79 -1.65 21.70 -0.25
N ASP A 80 -1.32 22.74 0.51
CA ASP A 80 -0.52 23.82 -0.03
C ASP A 80 0.88 23.28 -0.40
N LEU A 81 1.48 23.79 -1.48
CA LEU A 81 2.83 23.42 -1.91
C LEU A 81 3.83 24.35 -1.23
N PHE A 82 4.84 23.77 -0.60
CA PHE A 82 5.91 24.50 0.09
C PHE A 82 7.21 24.46 -0.69
N LYS A 83 8.11 25.39 -0.38
CA LYS A 83 9.41 25.46 -1.05
C LYS A 83 10.22 24.20 -0.80
N GLY A 84 10.69 23.58 -1.89
CA GLY A 84 11.45 22.34 -1.84
C GLY A 84 10.59 21.08 -1.77
N ASP A 85 9.26 21.22 -1.62
CA ASP A 85 8.35 20.08 -1.68
C ASP A 85 8.05 19.66 -3.13
N GLN A 86 7.81 18.37 -3.29
CA GLN A 86 7.22 17.79 -4.49
C GLN A 86 5.83 17.25 -4.15
N MET A 87 4.80 17.74 -4.85
CA MET A 87 3.46 17.15 -4.75
C MET A 87 3.27 16.09 -5.83
N VAL A 88 3.13 14.85 -5.40
CA VAL A 88 2.71 13.74 -6.27
C VAL A 88 1.19 13.60 -6.16
N VAL A 89 0.49 13.50 -7.28
CA VAL A 89 -0.94 13.21 -7.33
C VAL A 89 -1.14 11.95 -8.18
N LEU A 90 -1.90 11.00 -7.65
CA LEU A 90 -2.18 9.73 -8.34
C LEU A 90 -3.68 9.59 -8.56
N GLY A 91 -4.07 9.12 -9.74
CA GLY A 91 -5.46 8.85 -10.09
C GLY A 91 -5.54 7.70 -11.09
N ARG A 92 -6.75 7.15 -11.27
CA ARG A 92 -7.04 6.13 -12.27
C ARG A 92 -7.98 6.70 -13.30
N TYR A 93 -7.68 6.47 -14.56
CA TYR A 93 -8.54 6.88 -15.66
C TYR A 93 -9.04 5.66 -16.43
N GLU A 94 -10.14 5.84 -17.16
CA GLU A 94 -10.66 4.83 -18.08
C GLU A 94 -9.80 4.78 -19.36
N PRO A 95 -9.19 3.63 -19.71
CA PRO A 95 -8.31 3.51 -20.87
C PRO A 95 -9.00 3.90 -22.19
N GLY A 96 -8.34 4.67 -23.06
CA GLY A 96 -8.98 5.07 -24.33
C GLY A 96 -8.15 5.87 -25.35
N ASP A 97 -6.82 5.85 -25.28
CA ASP A 97 -5.91 6.57 -26.19
C ASP A 97 -6.29 8.04 -26.44
N LYS A 98 -6.59 8.77 -25.36
CA LYS A 98 -7.07 10.15 -25.43
C LYS A 98 -5.91 11.14 -25.28
N LYS A 99 -6.04 12.29 -25.93
CA LYS A 99 -5.28 13.49 -25.58
C LYS A 99 -6.10 14.35 -24.64
N GLY A 100 -5.44 15.11 -23.78
CA GLY A 100 -6.11 15.89 -22.77
C GLY A 100 -5.21 16.97 -22.18
N LYS A 101 -5.71 17.59 -21.11
CA LYS A 101 -5.03 18.69 -20.41
C LYS A 101 -5.10 18.47 -18.91
N VAL A 102 -3.98 18.71 -18.23
CA VAL A 102 -3.91 18.76 -16.79
C VAL A 102 -3.75 20.22 -16.38
N THR A 103 -4.71 20.73 -15.62
CA THR A 103 -4.74 22.11 -15.16
C THR A 103 -4.56 22.16 -13.65
N LEU A 104 -3.52 22.82 -13.18
CA LEU A 104 -3.29 23.12 -11.77
C LEU A 104 -3.54 24.60 -11.52
N GLU A 105 -4.50 24.91 -10.66
CA GLU A 105 -4.75 26.25 -10.17
C GLU A 105 -4.27 26.38 -8.73
N GLY A 106 -3.85 27.59 -8.34
CA GLY A 106 -3.50 27.91 -6.96
C GLY A 106 -3.27 29.41 -6.77
N THR A 107 -2.80 29.81 -5.60
CA THR A 107 -2.60 31.20 -5.22
C THR A 107 -1.14 31.46 -4.81
N ILE A 108 -0.50 32.44 -5.45
CA ILE A 108 0.84 32.93 -5.09
C ILE A 108 0.71 34.38 -4.62
N ARG A 109 1.08 34.65 -3.35
CA ARG A 109 1.01 36.00 -2.76
C ARG A 109 -0.37 36.67 -2.97
N GLY A 110 -1.44 35.91 -2.75
CA GLY A 110 -2.83 36.37 -2.91
C GLY A 110 -3.34 36.48 -4.35
N LYS A 111 -2.51 36.17 -5.37
CA LYS A 111 -2.92 36.19 -6.77
C LYS A 111 -3.12 34.78 -7.31
N LYS A 112 -4.26 34.54 -7.95
CA LYS A 112 -4.53 33.26 -8.63
C LYS A 112 -3.54 33.04 -9.77
N ARG A 113 -3.05 31.82 -9.91
CA ARG A 113 -2.18 31.33 -10.97
C ARG A 113 -2.75 30.03 -11.52
N THR A 114 -2.56 29.81 -12.81
CA THR A 114 -3.00 28.63 -13.53
C THR A 114 -1.82 28.10 -14.32
N PHE A 115 -1.59 26.79 -14.21
CA PHE A 115 -0.57 26.05 -14.95
C PHE A 115 -1.27 24.97 -15.76
N GLU A 116 -0.99 24.91 -17.05
CA GLU A 116 -1.63 23.98 -17.97
C GLU A 116 -0.58 23.12 -18.65
N TYR A 117 -0.84 21.81 -18.68
CA TYR A 117 0.06 20.82 -19.26
C TYR A 117 -0.72 19.92 -20.21
N GLU A 118 -0.23 19.76 -21.43
CA GLU A 118 -0.77 18.76 -22.35
C GLU A 118 -0.43 17.36 -21.84
N ALA A 119 -1.40 16.43 -21.96
CA ALA A 119 -1.25 15.07 -21.49
C ALA A 119 -1.82 14.07 -22.49
N VAL A 120 -1.28 12.85 -22.47
CA VAL A 120 -1.79 11.71 -23.23
C VAL A 120 -2.17 10.61 -22.25
N PHE A 121 -3.34 10.02 -22.48
CA PHE A 121 -3.97 8.97 -21.69
C PHE A 121 -4.06 7.70 -22.53
N PRO A 122 -2.93 6.98 -22.70
CA PRO A 122 -2.89 5.79 -23.53
C PRO A 122 -3.77 4.69 -22.94
N LYS A 123 -4.24 3.78 -23.79
CA LYS A 123 -4.95 2.58 -23.37
C LYS A 123 -4.05 1.67 -22.54
N GLU A 124 -2.82 1.49 -23.00
CA GLU A 124 -1.79 0.69 -22.32
C GLU A 124 -0.43 1.38 -22.43
N LYS A 125 0.39 1.23 -21.39
CA LYS A 125 1.77 1.73 -21.38
C LYS A 125 2.65 0.80 -20.57
N GLU A 126 3.61 0.18 -21.25
CA GLU A 126 4.62 -0.65 -20.61
C GLU A 126 5.59 0.20 -19.76
N GLY A 127 6.30 -0.45 -18.83
CA GLY A 127 7.35 0.17 -18.00
C GLY A 127 6.86 0.91 -16.76
N ASN A 128 5.54 1.05 -16.56
CA ASN A 128 4.94 1.79 -15.44
C ASN A 128 4.21 0.90 -14.43
N SER A 129 4.53 -0.39 -14.36
CA SER A 129 3.85 -1.38 -13.50
C SER A 129 4.00 -1.12 -11.99
N PHE A 130 4.89 -0.21 -11.59
CA PHE A 130 5.03 0.26 -10.20
C PHE A 130 3.95 1.29 -9.79
N ILE A 131 3.41 2.07 -10.74
CA ILE A 131 2.44 3.15 -10.45
C ILE A 131 1.15 2.60 -9.81
N PRO A 132 0.53 1.51 -10.31
CA PRO A 132 -0.65 0.92 -9.68
C PRO A 132 -0.45 0.59 -8.20
N ARG A 133 0.75 0.14 -7.81
CA ARG A 133 1.07 -0.18 -6.41
C ARG A 133 1.11 1.07 -5.54
N ILE A 134 1.73 2.15 -6.02
CA ILE A 134 1.78 3.42 -5.28
C ILE A 134 0.35 3.98 -5.14
N TRP A 135 -0.45 3.94 -6.21
CA TRP A 135 -1.86 4.34 -6.16
C TRP A 135 -2.66 3.52 -5.14
N ALA A 136 -2.50 2.20 -5.14
CA ALA A 136 -3.18 1.32 -4.21
C ALA A 136 -2.74 1.58 -2.76
N THR A 137 -1.47 1.86 -2.54
CA THR A 137 -0.90 2.23 -1.23
C THR A 137 -1.58 3.48 -0.69
N ARG A 138 -1.71 4.53 -1.51
CA ARG A 138 -2.45 5.74 -1.13
C ARG A 138 -3.92 5.51 -0.88
N ARG A 139 -4.57 4.69 -1.72
CA ARG A 139 -6.00 4.34 -1.54
C ARG A 139 -6.20 3.61 -0.22
N VAL A 140 -5.36 2.63 0.11
CA VAL A 140 -5.40 1.90 1.37
C VAL A 140 -5.14 2.85 2.54
N GLY A 141 -4.11 3.71 2.47
CA GLY A 141 -3.84 4.71 3.50
C GLY A 141 -5.05 5.63 3.77
N TYR A 142 -5.69 6.12 2.71
CA TYR A 142 -6.90 6.93 2.82
C TYR A 142 -8.07 6.14 3.44
N LEU A 143 -8.33 4.92 2.98
CA LEU A 143 -9.42 4.08 3.50
C LEU A 143 -9.21 3.71 4.97
N LEU A 144 -7.98 3.42 5.37
CA LEU A 144 -7.62 3.14 6.76
C LEU A 144 -7.87 4.36 7.64
N ASP A 145 -7.56 5.56 7.15
CA ASP A 145 -7.83 6.80 7.87
C ASP A 145 -9.35 7.07 8.00
N GLU A 146 -10.14 6.81 6.95
CA GLU A 146 -11.61 6.85 7.03
C GLU A 146 -12.15 5.89 8.10
N ILE A 147 -11.66 4.64 8.10
CA ILE A 147 -12.06 3.62 9.08
C ILE A 147 -11.71 4.07 10.50
N ARG A 148 -10.49 4.61 10.70
CA ARG A 148 -10.02 5.05 12.01
C ARG A 148 -10.76 6.28 12.52
N LEU A 149 -10.99 7.29 11.67
CA LEU A 149 -11.56 8.57 12.09
C LEU A 149 -13.09 8.58 12.14
N ARG A 150 -13.76 7.77 11.30
CA ARG A 150 -15.22 7.78 11.08
C ARG A 150 -15.89 6.44 11.35
N GLY A 151 -15.11 5.40 11.61
CA GLY A 151 -15.60 4.06 11.92
C GLY A 151 -15.63 3.13 10.70
N GLU A 152 -15.67 1.83 11.01
CA GLU A 152 -15.63 0.78 10.01
C GLU A 152 -16.96 0.64 9.26
N LYS A 153 -16.87 0.49 7.94
CA LYS A 153 -17.99 0.13 7.06
C LYS A 153 -17.59 -1.09 6.22
N LYS A 154 -18.57 -1.95 5.92
CA LYS A 154 -18.35 -3.18 5.14
C LYS A 154 -17.62 -2.90 3.82
N GLU A 155 -18.08 -1.90 3.06
CA GLU A 155 -17.49 -1.52 1.78
C GLU A 155 -16.01 -1.09 1.89
N LEU A 156 -15.66 -0.32 2.94
CA LEU A 156 -14.28 0.12 3.16
C LEU A 156 -13.39 -1.07 3.53
N LYS A 157 -13.88 -1.95 4.41
CA LYS A 157 -13.20 -3.17 4.84
C LYS A 157 -12.90 -4.09 3.64
N GLU A 158 -13.91 -4.35 2.81
CA GLU A 158 -13.78 -5.20 1.62
C GLU A 158 -12.82 -4.60 0.59
N GLU A 159 -12.89 -3.28 0.35
CA GLU A 159 -11.98 -2.63 -0.59
C GLU A 159 -10.53 -2.63 -0.08
N VAL A 160 -10.32 -2.36 1.21
CA VAL A 160 -9.01 -2.41 1.87
C VAL A 160 -8.44 -3.82 1.77
N ALA A 161 -9.19 -4.87 2.11
CA ALA A 161 -8.73 -6.25 2.03
C ALA A 161 -8.32 -6.62 0.60
N ARG A 162 -9.16 -6.29 -0.39
CA ARG A 162 -8.90 -6.56 -1.81
C ARG A 162 -7.64 -5.87 -2.31
N LEU A 163 -7.47 -4.57 -2.04
CA LEU A 163 -6.29 -3.82 -2.48
C LEU A 163 -5.03 -4.27 -1.75
N ALA A 164 -5.14 -4.52 -0.45
CA ALA A 164 -4.05 -5.00 0.37
C ALA A 164 -3.51 -6.34 -0.11
N ARG A 165 -4.40 -7.30 -0.40
CA ARG A 165 -4.01 -8.58 -0.99
C ARG A 165 -3.36 -8.37 -2.36
N LYS A 166 -4.08 -7.74 -3.29
CA LYS A 166 -3.65 -7.58 -4.68
C LYS A 166 -2.29 -6.89 -4.83
N TYR A 167 -1.98 -5.92 -3.97
CA TYR A 167 -0.74 -5.13 -4.06
C TYR A 167 0.25 -5.45 -2.93
N GLY A 168 -0.04 -6.49 -2.15
CA GLY A 168 0.77 -6.95 -1.02
C GLY A 168 0.95 -5.88 0.06
N ILE A 169 -0.06 -5.05 0.34
CA ILE A 169 0.00 -3.97 1.32
C ILE A 169 -0.33 -4.52 2.71
N VAL A 170 0.68 -4.64 3.58
CA VAL A 170 0.55 -5.27 4.91
C VAL A 170 0.54 -4.20 6.00
N THR A 171 -0.50 -4.22 6.82
CA THR A 171 -0.73 -3.36 7.99
C THR A 171 -1.40 -4.18 9.10
N PRO A 172 -1.39 -3.73 10.36
CA PRO A 172 -2.12 -4.36 11.45
C PRO A 172 -3.56 -4.71 11.10
N TYR A 173 -4.25 -3.77 10.44
CA TYR A 173 -5.64 -3.93 10.03
C TYR A 173 -5.79 -4.95 8.88
N THR A 174 -5.02 -4.82 7.82
CA THR A 174 -5.14 -5.67 6.61
C THR A 174 -4.70 -7.10 6.86
N SER A 175 -3.75 -7.32 7.77
CA SER A 175 -3.23 -8.66 8.05
C SER A 175 -4.28 -9.59 8.62
N TYR A 176 -5.08 -9.09 9.57
CA TYR A 176 -6.21 -9.85 10.10
C TYR A 176 -7.25 -10.15 9.04
N LEU A 177 -7.57 -9.19 8.18
CA LEU A 177 -8.54 -9.40 7.09
C LEU A 177 -8.08 -10.47 6.10
N ILE A 178 -6.80 -10.45 5.77
CA ILE A 178 -6.20 -11.45 4.88
C ILE A 178 -6.25 -12.83 5.52
N ILE A 179 -5.95 -12.96 6.82
CA ILE A 179 -6.05 -14.22 7.57
C ILE A 179 -7.50 -14.75 7.56
N GLU A 180 -8.47 -13.89 7.88
CA GLU A 180 -9.89 -14.28 7.93
C GLU A 180 -10.40 -14.76 6.57
N ASP A 181 -10.05 -14.05 5.50
CA ASP A 181 -10.45 -14.40 4.13
C ASP A 181 -9.79 -15.69 3.62
N GLU A 182 -8.70 -16.13 4.25
CA GLU A 182 -7.91 -17.29 3.84
C GLU A 182 -8.18 -18.55 4.67
N LYS A 183 -9.21 -18.53 5.53
CA LYS A 183 -9.56 -19.67 6.38
C LYS A 183 -9.76 -20.97 5.59
N ASP A 184 -10.39 -20.88 4.42
CA ASP A 184 -10.67 -22.03 3.55
C ASP A 184 -9.53 -22.34 2.57
N ILE A 185 -8.47 -21.53 2.55
CA ILE A 185 -7.28 -21.76 1.74
C ILE A 185 -6.34 -22.70 2.51
N PRO A 186 -5.83 -23.78 1.88
CA PRO A 186 -4.84 -24.66 2.50
C PRO A 186 -3.66 -23.86 3.06
N ILE A 187 -3.22 -24.19 4.28
CA ILE A 187 -2.18 -23.44 5.01
C ILE A 187 -0.91 -23.21 4.15
N ALA A 188 -0.50 -24.23 3.38
CA ALA A 188 0.66 -24.16 2.47
C ALA A 188 0.52 -23.15 1.32
N ARG A 189 -0.66 -22.57 1.11
CA ARG A 189 -0.99 -21.60 0.04
C ARG A 189 -1.47 -20.25 0.59
N ARG A 190 -1.35 -20.01 1.90
CA ARG A 190 -1.71 -18.74 2.57
C ARG A 190 -0.66 -17.65 2.35
N SER A 191 -1.08 -16.37 2.24
CA SER A 191 -0.21 -15.26 1.82
C SER A 191 0.60 -14.61 2.96
N LEU A 192 0.16 -14.79 4.20
CA LEU A 192 0.84 -14.29 5.42
C LEU A 192 1.57 -15.40 6.19
N GLY A 193 1.69 -16.59 5.59
CA GLY A 193 2.47 -17.68 6.16
C GLY A 193 3.96 -17.48 5.92
N ARG A 194 4.69 -16.81 6.83
CA ARG A 194 6.15 -16.96 6.85
C ARG A 194 6.48 -18.41 7.16
N ILE A 195 6.93 -19.09 6.11
CA ILE A 195 7.63 -20.36 6.12
C ILE A 195 9.10 -20.00 5.89
N ALA A 196 9.99 -20.48 6.75
CA ALA A 196 11.42 -20.31 6.56
C ALA A 196 11.87 -21.03 5.27
N PRO A 197 12.84 -20.50 4.50
CA PRO A 197 13.43 -21.25 3.41
C PRO A 197 14.07 -22.53 3.97
N GLY A 198 13.55 -23.69 3.56
CA GLY A 198 14.07 -25.02 3.93
C GLY A 198 13.35 -25.77 5.06
N ALA A 199 12.24 -25.26 5.60
CA ALA A 199 11.49 -26.01 6.62
C ALA A 199 10.54 -27.04 5.96
N ALA A 200 10.95 -28.31 5.98
CA ALA A 200 10.07 -29.46 5.81
C ALA A 200 9.09 -29.66 6.99
N ALA A 201 8.95 -28.68 7.89
CA ALA A 201 8.07 -28.75 9.04
C ALA A 201 6.78 -27.98 8.75
N PRO A 202 5.59 -28.59 8.92
CA PRO A 202 4.33 -27.87 8.86
C PRO A 202 4.33 -26.79 9.95
N ILE A 203 3.69 -25.65 9.67
CA ILE A 203 3.30 -24.71 10.72
C ILE A 203 2.55 -25.53 11.77
N VAL A 204 3.08 -25.62 12.99
CA VAL A 204 2.32 -26.24 14.07
C VAL A 204 1.12 -25.33 14.34
N GLU A 205 -0.07 -25.92 14.43
CA GLU A 205 -1.36 -25.22 14.61
C GLU A 205 -1.31 -24.09 15.66
N LYS A 206 -0.51 -24.29 16.70
CA LYS A 206 -0.21 -23.32 17.77
C LYS A 206 0.42 -22.01 17.26
N GLU A 207 1.34 -22.05 16.32
CA GLU A 207 2.00 -20.86 15.74
C GLU A 207 1.03 -20.06 14.87
N LEU A 208 0.23 -20.76 14.06
CA LEU A 208 -0.81 -20.12 13.27
C LEU A 208 -1.80 -19.40 14.19
N LEU A 209 -2.30 -20.08 15.21
CA LEU A 209 -3.21 -19.49 16.19
C LEU A 209 -2.61 -18.24 16.88
N ALA A 210 -1.32 -18.26 17.20
CA ALA A 210 -0.63 -17.11 17.79
C ALA A 210 -0.58 -15.92 16.81
N ILE A 211 -0.30 -16.18 15.53
CA ILE A 211 -0.31 -15.16 14.46
C ILE A 211 -1.72 -14.59 14.30
N GLU A 212 -2.74 -15.44 14.22
CA GLU A 212 -4.14 -15.01 14.07
C GLU A 212 -4.60 -14.17 15.27
N THR A 213 -4.22 -14.57 16.49
CA THR A 213 -4.53 -13.85 17.73
C THR A 213 -3.87 -12.47 17.75
N GLU A 214 -2.58 -12.39 17.43
CA GLU A 214 -1.85 -11.12 17.41
C GLU A 214 -2.32 -10.19 16.29
N ALA A 215 -2.67 -10.74 15.12
CA ALA A 215 -3.31 -9.98 14.05
C ALA A 215 -4.67 -9.43 14.50
N LYS A 216 -5.47 -10.23 15.19
CA LYS A 216 -6.76 -9.81 15.75
C LYS A 216 -6.61 -8.68 16.77
N ILE A 217 -5.67 -8.82 17.71
CA ILE A 217 -5.38 -7.77 18.70
C ILE A 217 -5.01 -6.47 17.99
N ALA A 218 -4.09 -6.53 17.03
CA ALA A 218 -3.63 -5.35 16.31
C ALA A 218 -4.74 -4.71 15.46
N TYR A 219 -5.63 -5.51 14.88
CA TYR A 219 -6.84 -5.06 14.19
C TYR A 219 -7.82 -4.36 15.15
N ASP A 220 -8.08 -4.94 16.32
CA ASP A 220 -8.97 -4.38 17.33
C ASP A 220 -8.40 -3.07 17.88
N SER A 221 -7.10 -3.03 18.21
CA SER A 221 -6.41 -1.82 18.66
C SER A 221 -6.42 -0.71 17.62
N PHE A 222 -6.20 -1.01 16.34
CA PHE A 222 -6.29 -0.02 15.26
C PHE A 222 -7.65 0.67 15.21
N LYS A 223 -8.72 -0.04 15.59
CA LYS A 223 -10.09 0.48 15.57
C LYS A 223 -10.45 1.26 16.84
N SER A 224 -9.98 0.82 18.01
CA SER A 224 -10.41 1.37 19.30
C SER A 224 -9.46 2.43 19.87
N GLU A 225 -8.15 2.23 19.71
CA GLU A 225 -7.14 3.02 20.41
C GLU A 225 -6.90 4.36 19.74
N LYS A 226 -6.93 5.42 20.55
CA LYS A 226 -6.72 6.80 20.08
C LYS A 226 -5.39 7.38 20.55
N SER A 227 -4.79 6.77 21.56
CA SER A 227 -3.51 7.13 22.19
C SER A 227 -2.76 5.86 22.56
N GLY A 228 -1.49 5.99 22.94
CA GLY A 228 -0.62 4.85 23.17
C GLY A 228 0.23 4.54 21.94
N GLU A 229 1.14 3.59 22.10
CA GLU A 229 2.14 3.27 21.09
C GLU A 229 1.52 2.77 19.78
N GLU A 230 0.54 1.87 19.88
CA GLU A 230 -0.16 1.27 18.75
C GLU A 230 -0.96 2.31 17.97
N ALA A 231 -1.64 3.24 18.65
CA ALA A 231 -2.37 4.32 18.00
C ALA A 231 -1.42 5.27 17.25
N VAL A 232 -0.29 5.64 17.87
CA VAL A 232 0.71 6.53 17.25
C VAL A 232 1.41 5.86 16.07
N ARG A 233 1.81 4.59 16.20
CA ARG A 233 2.37 3.80 15.09
C ARG A 233 1.37 3.61 13.96
N GLY A 234 0.11 3.32 14.29
CA GLY A 234 -0.98 3.20 13.32
C GLY A 234 -1.22 4.49 12.54
N ALA A 235 -1.23 5.63 13.23
CA ALA A 235 -1.35 6.96 12.62
C ALA A 235 -0.14 7.28 11.72
N ALA A 236 1.08 7.06 12.21
CA ALA A 236 2.32 7.30 11.46
C ALA A 236 2.42 6.40 10.21
N SER A 237 2.09 5.11 10.34
CA SER A 237 2.01 4.17 9.22
C SER A 237 0.95 4.61 8.21
N GLY A 238 -0.23 5.03 8.68
CA GLY A 238 -1.29 5.59 7.83
C GLY A 238 -0.85 6.81 7.03
N ILE A 239 -0.12 7.75 7.65
CA ILE A 239 0.49 8.90 6.95
C ILE A 239 1.48 8.42 5.89
N ALA A 240 2.38 7.50 6.22
CA ALA A 240 3.34 6.96 5.26
C ALA A 240 2.66 6.29 4.04
N LEU A 241 1.51 5.62 4.24
CA LEU A 241 0.71 5.07 3.15
C LEU A 241 0.03 6.16 2.31
N LYS A 242 -0.58 7.16 2.94
CA LYS A 242 -1.27 8.29 2.26
C LYS A 242 -0.32 9.13 1.43
N ASP A 243 0.90 9.33 1.92
CA ASP A 243 1.91 10.19 1.29
C ASP A 243 2.84 9.43 0.34
N ALA A 244 2.66 8.10 0.19
CA ALA A 244 3.52 7.24 -0.61
C ALA A 244 3.80 7.82 -2.00
N ASP A 245 5.07 8.04 -2.33
CA ASP A 245 5.55 8.62 -3.59
C ASP A 245 6.47 7.66 -4.36
N GLY A 246 6.82 6.53 -3.75
CA GLY A 246 7.64 5.48 -4.33
C GLY A 246 7.41 4.11 -3.69
N LEU A 247 8.12 3.11 -4.20
CA LEU A 247 8.04 1.73 -3.68
C LEU A 247 8.66 1.58 -2.29
N SER A 248 9.61 2.44 -1.90
CA SER A 248 10.22 2.44 -0.56
C SER A 248 9.26 2.92 0.53
N SER A 249 8.26 3.74 0.19
CA SER A 249 7.22 4.16 1.13
C SER A 249 6.43 2.96 1.66
N PHE A 250 6.33 1.90 0.86
CA PHE A 250 5.68 0.65 1.26
C PHE A 250 6.41 -0.04 2.42
N SER A 251 7.73 -0.26 2.30
CA SER A 251 8.52 -0.86 3.37
C SER A 251 8.53 0.03 4.61
N ALA A 252 8.68 1.35 4.43
CA ALA A 252 8.66 2.29 5.56
C ALA A 252 7.32 2.26 6.33
N ALA A 253 6.18 2.22 5.65
CA ALA A 253 4.88 2.13 6.30
C ALA A 253 4.71 0.82 7.08
N LYS A 254 5.17 -0.30 6.51
CA LYS A 254 5.18 -1.61 7.18
C LYS A 254 6.07 -1.59 8.42
N ASP A 255 7.29 -1.06 8.29
CA ASP A 255 8.26 -1.02 9.37
C ASP A 255 7.73 -0.16 10.53
N LEU A 256 7.12 0.99 10.26
CA LEU A 256 6.46 1.81 11.29
C LEU A 256 5.33 1.06 12.02
N ALA A 257 4.53 0.30 11.27
CA ALA A 257 3.42 -0.47 11.82
C ALA A 257 3.88 -1.62 12.74
N TYR A 258 5.05 -2.21 12.47
CA TYR A 258 5.51 -3.43 13.14
C TYR A 258 6.80 -3.31 13.95
N ALA A 259 7.48 -2.15 13.95
CA ALA A 259 8.78 -1.97 14.61
C ALA A 259 8.75 -2.30 16.11
N GLY A 260 7.69 -1.87 16.81
CA GLY A 260 7.45 -2.17 18.23
C GLY A 260 6.70 -3.48 18.49
N GLY A 261 6.35 -4.22 17.43
CA GLY A 261 5.50 -5.40 17.53
C GLY A 261 6.19 -6.63 18.11
N LYS A 262 5.40 -7.54 18.70
CA LYS A 262 5.88 -8.84 19.16
C LYS A 262 6.46 -9.67 18.01
N ALA A 263 7.23 -10.71 18.33
CA ALA A 263 7.85 -11.60 17.33
C ALA A 263 6.85 -12.11 16.27
N ALA A 264 5.63 -12.49 16.68
CA ALA A 264 4.57 -12.92 15.78
C ALA A 264 4.12 -11.81 14.80
N GLN A 265 4.06 -10.56 15.25
CA GLN A 265 3.74 -9.42 14.38
C GLN A 265 4.87 -9.14 13.36
N LYS A 266 6.13 -9.34 13.73
CA LYS A 266 7.27 -9.30 12.80
C LYS A 266 7.27 -10.47 11.81
N GLN A 267 6.57 -11.56 12.15
CA GLN A 267 6.42 -12.73 11.29
C GLN A 267 5.28 -12.58 10.27
N ILE A 268 4.26 -11.76 10.57
CA ILE A 268 3.18 -11.37 9.65
C ILE A 268 3.69 -10.54 8.45
N ALA A 269 4.87 -9.91 8.57
CA ALA A 269 5.49 -9.20 7.46
C ALA A 269 5.90 -10.17 6.33
N SER A 270 5.01 -10.42 5.38
CA SER A 270 5.27 -11.26 4.22
C SER A 270 6.30 -10.61 3.28
N GLU A 271 7.16 -11.45 2.70
CA GLU A 271 8.02 -11.07 1.58
C GLU A 271 7.21 -11.14 0.28
N ASN A 272 6.36 -10.13 0.06
CA ASN A 272 5.63 -10.02 -1.19
C ASN A 272 6.54 -9.40 -2.25
N ARG A 273 6.66 -10.06 -3.40
CA ARG A 273 7.33 -9.51 -4.58
C ARG A 273 6.30 -9.14 -5.62
N MET A 274 6.34 -7.89 -6.06
CA MET A 274 5.53 -7.45 -7.19
C MET A 274 6.40 -7.42 -8.43
N LEU A 275 6.06 -8.22 -9.43
CA LEU A 275 6.73 -8.28 -10.72
C LEU A 275 5.70 -8.00 -11.79
N ASP A 276 5.92 -6.93 -12.56
CA ASP A 276 5.13 -6.61 -13.75
C ASP A 276 3.60 -6.69 -13.57
N GLY A 277 3.10 -6.11 -12.47
CA GLY A 277 1.67 -6.10 -12.16
C GLY A 277 1.16 -7.32 -11.38
N LYS A 278 1.91 -8.41 -11.31
CA LYS A 278 1.59 -9.60 -10.52
C LYS A 278 2.20 -9.51 -9.13
N THR A 279 1.49 -10.02 -8.13
CA THR A 279 1.95 -10.10 -6.75
C THR A 279 2.21 -11.56 -6.42
N PHE A 280 3.44 -11.85 -6.03
CA PHE A 280 3.87 -13.17 -5.59
C PHE A 280 4.09 -13.16 -4.09
N HIS A 281 3.55 -14.17 -3.44
CA HIS A 281 3.73 -14.43 -2.02
C HIS A 281 4.67 -15.62 -1.86
N LEU A 282 5.64 -15.50 -0.95
CA LEU A 282 6.54 -16.59 -0.62
C LEU A 282 5.91 -17.47 0.46
N ALA A 283 5.58 -18.70 0.09
CA ALA A 283 5.16 -19.76 0.98
C ALA A 283 6.27 -20.82 1.07
N GLY A 284 7.33 -20.49 1.80
CA GLY A 284 8.45 -21.39 2.08
C GLY A 284 9.53 -21.25 1.04
N ASP A 285 9.65 -22.23 0.17
CA ASP A 285 10.43 -22.09 -1.06
C ASP A 285 9.53 -21.94 -2.31
N LEU A 286 8.20 -21.98 -2.13
CA LEU A 286 7.21 -21.83 -3.18
C LEU A 286 6.77 -20.37 -3.33
N TRP A 287 7.02 -19.79 -4.51
CA TRP A 287 6.41 -18.53 -4.90
C TRP A 287 5.04 -18.78 -5.53
N ILE A 288 4.01 -18.10 -5.03
CA ILE A 288 2.64 -18.24 -5.53
C ILE A 288 2.14 -16.88 -6.01
N ASP A 289 1.82 -16.78 -7.30
CA ASP A 289 1.03 -15.67 -7.84
C ASP A 289 -0.32 -15.62 -7.11
N ASP A 290 -0.73 -14.46 -6.59
CA ASP A 290 -2.00 -14.28 -5.85
C ASP A 290 -3.19 -14.86 -6.64
N GLU A 291 -3.18 -14.70 -7.97
CA GLU A 291 -4.24 -15.24 -8.84
C GLU A 291 -4.17 -16.76 -9.06
N ALA A 292 -3.07 -17.41 -8.69
CA ALA A 292 -2.88 -18.87 -8.79
C ALA A 292 -3.15 -19.61 -7.45
N ARG A 293 -3.55 -18.90 -6.39
CA ARG A 293 -3.66 -19.49 -5.05
C ARG A 293 -4.78 -20.50 -4.90
N ASP A 294 -5.95 -20.18 -5.44
CA ASP A 294 -7.05 -21.13 -5.55
C ASP A 294 -6.90 -21.92 -6.86
N ASP A 295 -6.65 -23.23 -6.74
CA ASP A 295 -6.51 -24.15 -7.87
C ASP A 295 -7.75 -25.03 -8.09
N LYS A 296 -8.76 -24.91 -7.22
CA LYS A 296 -10.08 -25.51 -7.46
C LYS A 296 -10.59 -24.94 -8.79
N ASP A 297 -10.84 -25.81 -9.75
CA ASP A 297 -11.35 -25.50 -11.09
C ASP A 297 -10.34 -24.94 -12.12
N LYS A 298 -9.05 -24.82 -11.79
CA LYS A 298 -8.04 -24.37 -12.76
C LYS A 298 -7.30 -25.53 -13.39
N LYS A 299 -7.07 -25.44 -14.70
CA LYS A 299 -6.17 -26.37 -15.41
C LYS A 299 -4.73 -26.14 -14.95
N ILE A 300 -4.04 -27.22 -14.62
CA ILE A 300 -2.65 -27.19 -14.16
C ILE A 300 -1.76 -27.75 -15.27
N GLU A 301 -0.71 -27.01 -15.59
CA GLU A 301 0.37 -27.42 -16.49
C GLU A 301 1.64 -27.56 -15.65
N GLU A 302 2.12 -28.79 -15.50
CA GLU A 302 3.30 -29.09 -14.70
C GLU A 302 4.59 -28.87 -15.49
N LEU A 303 5.56 -28.23 -14.86
CA LEU A 303 6.85 -27.94 -15.45
C LEU A 303 7.96 -28.35 -14.47
N LYS A 304 8.91 -29.15 -14.94
CA LYS A 304 10.05 -29.55 -14.12
C LYS A 304 11.17 -28.50 -14.24
N PHE A 305 11.52 -27.86 -13.14
CA PHE A 305 12.51 -26.79 -13.08
C PHE A 305 13.84 -27.26 -13.67
N ALA A 306 14.44 -26.41 -14.51
CA ALA A 306 15.71 -26.65 -15.19
C ALA A 306 15.76 -27.94 -16.03
N SER A 307 14.61 -28.52 -16.41
CA SER A 307 14.55 -29.59 -17.42
C SER A 307 14.62 -29.02 -18.83
N LYS A 308 14.78 -29.90 -19.83
CA LYS A 308 14.72 -29.48 -21.25
C LYS A 308 13.36 -28.83 -21.56
N GLU A 309 12.27 -29.44 -21.10
CA GLU A 309 10.91 -28.94 -21.28
C GLU A 309 10.72 -27.55 -20.65
N TYR A 310 11.38 -27.25 -19.54
CA TYR A 310 11.37 -25.93 -18.92
C TYR A 310 12.00 -24.86 -19.82
N PHE A 311 13.17 -25.14 -20.40
CA PHE A 311 13.82 -24.19 -21.31
C PHE A 311 13.04 -24.06 -22.62
N ASP A 312 12.57 -25.17 -23.21
CA ASP A 312 11.73 -25.18 -24.40
C ASP A 312 10.42 -24.38 -24.18
N PHE A 313 9.87 -24.41 -22.95
CA PHE A 313 8.70 -23.62 -22.56
C PHE A 313 9.04 -22.13 -22.46
N LEU A 314 10.15 -21.76 -21.81
CA LEU A 314 10.58 -20.37 -21.67
C LEU A 314 10.94 -19.71 -23.01
N GLU A 315 11.49 -20.46 -23.97
CA GLU A 315 11.76 -19.95 -25.32
C GLU A 315 10.46 -19.57 -26.05
N LYS A 316 9.37 -20.32 -25.82
CA LYS A 316 8.04 -20.02 -26.39
C LYS A 316 7.31 -18.92 -25.64
N HIS A 317 7.63 -18.74 -24.35
CA HIS A 317 6.97 -17.80 -23.44
C HIS A 317 8.00 -16.89 -22.74
N PRO A 318 8.76 -16.06 -23.48
CA PRO A 318 9.84 -15.24 -22.92
C PRO A 318 9.33 -14.22 -21.88
N GLU A 319 8.07 -13.80 -21.95
CA GLU A 319 7.43 -12.93 -20.96
C GLU A 319 7.35 -13.57 -19.56
N LEU A 320 7.40 -14.90 -19.47
CA LEU A 320 7.28 -15.64 -18.20
C LEU A 320 8.61 -15.84 -17.47
N ILE A 321 9.74 -15.61 -18.14
CA ILE A 321 11.10 -15.78 -17.59
C ILE A 321 11.23 -15.02 -16.26
N LYS A 322 10.78 -13.76 -16.23
CA LYS A 322 10.88 -12.90 -15.03
C LYS A 322 10.16 -13.49 -13.82
N PHE A 323 9.04 -14.20 -14.03
CA PHE A 323 8.25 -14.81 -12.96
C PHE A 323 8.84 -16.16 -12.54
N LEU A 324 9.17 -17.01 -13.52
CA LEU A 324 9.72 -18.34 -13.26
C LEU A 324 11.18 -18.31 -12.76
N SER A 325 11.85 -17.15 -12.84
CA SER A 325 13.16 -16.92 -12.21
C SER A 325 13.10 -16.63 -10.70
N LEU A 326 11.91 -16.48 -10.11
CA LEU A 326 11.75 -16.21 -8.67
C LEU A 326 12.32 -17.34 -7.79
N GLY A 327 12.28 -18.58 -8.28
CA GLY A 327 12.78 -19.75 -7.56
C GLY A 327 12.50 -21.03 -8.32
N ALA A 328 12.86 -22.17 -7.71
CA ALA A 328 12.66 -23.48 -8.31
C ALA A 328 11.22 -24.01 -8.14
N ASN A 329 10.46 -23.46 -7.19
CA ASN A 329 9.05 -23.79 -6.97
C ASN A 329 8.22 -22.52 -7.21
N VAL A 330 7.43 -22.51 -8.27
CA VAL A 330 6.59 -21.35 -8.66
C VAL A 330 5.22 -21.83 -9.13
N ASP A 331 4.14 -21.23 -8.62
CA ASP A 331 2.79 -21.33 -9.17
C ASP A 331 2.41 -19.98 -9.80
N LEU A 332 2.10 -19.98 -11.08
CA LEU A 332 1.84 -18.76 -11.87
C LEU A 332 0.56 -18.92 -12.69
N LEU A 333 -0.35 -17.95 -12.63
CA LEU A 333 -1.51 -17.93 -13.53
C LEU A 333 -1.10 -17.31 -14.87
N HIS A 334 -1.22 -18.08 -15.95
CA HIS A 334 -0.98 -17.64 -17.31
C HIS A 334 -2.04 -18.21 -18.25
N GLN A 335 -2.69 -17.33 -19.04
CA GLN A 335 -3.70 -17.71 -20.03
C GLN A 335 -4.81 -18.64 -19.49
N GLY A 336 -5.25 -18.41 -18.25
CA GLY A 336 -6.30 -19.21 -17.59
C GLY A 336 -5.84 -20.59 -17.08
N LYS A 337 -4.54 -20.90 -17.16
CA LYS A 337 -3.94 -22.10 -16.57
C LYS A 337 -2.97 -21.73 -15.45
N ILE A 338 -2.83 -22.61 -14.46
CA ILE A 338 -1.73 -22.53 -13.50
C ILE A 338 -0.54 -23.27 -14.08
N ILE A 339 0.55 -22.55 -14.33
CA ILE A 339 1.87 -23.14 -14.57
C ILE A 339 2.47 -23.49 -13.22
N ARG A 340 2.65 -24.78 -12.96
CA ARG A 340 3.17 -25.32 -11.70
C ARG A 340 4.60 -25.82 -11.92
N CYS A 341 5.56 -24.97 -11.62
CA CYS A 341 6.99 -25.27 -11.73
C CYS A 341 7.51 -25.88 -10.41
N ARG A 342 8.16 -27.04 -10.47
CA ARG A 342 8.74 -27.74 -9.30
C ARG A 342 10.10 -28.34 -9.64
N ARG A 343 10.98 -28.51 -8.63
CA ARG A 343 12.27 -29.21 -8.77
C ARG A 343 12.16 -30.63 -9.34
#